data_AF-A0A0F2RRE9-F1
#
_entry.id   AF-A0A0F2RRE9-F1
#
_cell.length_a   1.000
_cell.length_b   1.000
_cell.length_c   1.000
_cell.angle_alpha   90.00
_cell.angle_beta   90.00
_cell.angle_gamma   90.00
#
_symmetry.space_group_name_H-M   'P 1'
#
loop_
_entity.id
_entity.type
_entity.pdbx_description
1 polymer ?
#
loop_
_entity_poly.entity_id
_entity_poly.type
_entity_poly.pdbx_seq_one_letter_code
_entity_poly.pdbx_strand_id
1 'polypeptide(L)'
;MRRVRGVTLTQMAADLDVSAAYLSALEHGKRGKPGPGLVMEICGYFGLIWDEAEALKRLADLSHPKVTLDTGGMTPQATAFANRLAETLRDLDADAIAALDDLLVRVRPPKPHHRRGR
;
A
#
# COMPACT_ATOMS: atom_id res chain seq x y z
N MET A 1 8.00 2.92 15.27
CA MET A 1 8.87 4.10 15.11
C MET A 1 8.57 5.20 16.15
N ARG A 2 7.36 5.79 16.23
CA ARG A 2 7.04 6.84 17.24
C ARG A 2 7.18 6.44 18.72
N ARG A 3 6.67 5.26 19.09
CA ARG A 3 6.75 4.72 20.47
C ARG A 3 8.18 4.54 21.00
N VAL A 4 9.15 4.41 20.09
CA VAL A 4 10.57 4.20 20.43
C VAL A 4 11.27 5.53 20.75
N ARG A 5 10.73 6.66 20.29
CA ARG A 5 11.33 8.00 20.47
C ARG A 5 10.48 8.96 21.32
N GLY A 6 9.38 8.48 21.91
CA GLY A 6 8.55 9.29 22.81
C GLY A 6 7.76 10.42 22.14
N VAL A 7 7.67 10.43 20.82
CA VAL A 7 7.01 11.51 20.06
C VAL A 7 5.51 11.20 19.91
N THR A 8 4.67 12.15 20.30
CA THR A 8 3.21 12.02 20.14
C THR A 8 2.80 12.21 18.68
N LEU A 9 1.65 11.64 18.31
CA LEU A 9 1.14 11.73 16.94
C LEU A 9 0.86 13.18 16.51
N THR A 10 0.38 14.01 17.44
CA THR A 10 0.12 15.43 17.23
C THR A 10 1.40 16.24 17.07
N GLN A 11 2.45 15.92 17.83
CA GLN A 11 3.73 16.63 17.73
C GLN A 11 4.36 16.43 16.36
N MET A 12 4.50 15.17 15.92
CA MET A 12 5.05 14.88 14.60
C MET A 12 4.14 15.36 13.46
N ALA A 13 2.83 15.49 13.68
CA ALA A 13 1.93 16.11 12.70
C ALA A 13 2.23 17.60 12.51
N ALA A 14 2.43 18.33 13.61
CA ALA A 14 2.83 19.73 13.57
C ALA A 14 4.22 19.92 12.95
N ASP A 15 5.19 19.07 13.32
CA ASP A 15 6.58 19.20 12.87
C ASP A 15 6.78 18.86 11.38
N LEU A 16 5.86 18.09 10.80
CA LEU A 16 5.86 17.69 9.38
C LEU A 16 4.84 18.45 8.53
N ASP A 17 4.16 19.44 9.10
CA ASP A 17 3.08 20.22 8.45
C ASP A 17 2.02 19.35 7.76
N VAL A 18 1.62 18.26 8.42
CA VAL A 18 0.56 17.35 7.94
C VAL A 18 -0.47 17.11 9.03
N SER A 19 -1.70 16.73 8.65
CA SER A 19 -2.72 16.48 9.67
C SER A 19 -2.45 15.22 10.50
N ALA A 20 -2.80 15.27 11.78
CA ALA A 20 -2.79 14.11 12.67
C ALA A 20 -3.64 12.95 12.10
N ALA A 21 -4.80 13.27 11.52
CA ALA A 21 -5.66 12.30 10.86
C ALA A 21 -4.96 11.60 9.68
N TYR A 22 -4.17 12.35 8.89
CA TYR A 22 -3.40 11.82 7.78
C TYR A 22 -2.29 10.87 8.26
N LEU A 23 -1.52 11.25 9.28
CA LEU A 23 -0.49 10.39 9.87
C LEU A 23 -1.07 9.14 10.53
N SER A 24 -2.21 9.26 11.23
CA SER A 24 -2.93 8.11 11.78
C SER A 24 -3.40 7.16 10.67
N ALA A 25 -3.96 7.69 9.58
CA ALA A 25 -4.37 6.86 8.46
C ALA A 25 -3.18 6.14 7.79
N LEU A 26 -2.00 6.77 7.77
CA LEU A 26 -0.76 6.17 7.28
C LEU A 26 -0.29 5.02 8.19
N GLU A 27 -0.25 5.24 9.51
CA GLU A 27 0.18 4.23 10.49
C GLU A 27 -0.73 3.00 10.54
N HIS A 28 -2.03 3.19 10.29
CA HIS A 28 -3.01 2.09 10.29
C HIS A 28 -3.25 1.50 8.90
N GLY A 29 -2.44 1.85 7.89
CA GLY A 29 -2.56 1.32 6.52
C GLY A 29 -3.87 1.70 5.82
N LYS A 30 -4.56 2.74 6.29
CA LYS A 30 -5.86 3.22 5.75
C LYS A 30 -5.69 4.23 4.62
N ARG A 31 -4.46 4.61 4.25
CA ARG A 31 -4.15 5.56 3.19
C ARG A 31 -3.08 4.99 2.25
N GLY A 32 -3.13 5.39 0.98
CA GLY A 32 -2.16 4.99 -0.05
C GLY A 32 -0.78 5.60 0.16
N LYS A 33 0.17 5.23 -0.71
CA LYS A 33 1.58 5.63 -0.68
C LYS A 33 1.77 7.12 -0.33
N PRO A 34 2.53 7.46 0.72
CA PRO A 34 2.94 8.84 0.96
C PRO A 34 3.77 9.34 -0.22
N GLY A 35 3.57 10.60 -0.61
CA GLY A 35 4.33 11.21 -1.71
C GLY A 35 5.84 11.19 -1.40
N PRO A 36 6.73 11.13 -2.42
CA PRO A 36 8.18 11.05 -2.22
C PRO A 36 8.76 12.15 -1.31
N GLY A 37 8.18 13.37 -1.35
CA GLY A 37 8.58 14.48 -0.49
C GLY A 37 8.31 14.21 1.00
N LEU A 38 7.12 13.73 1.33
CA LEU A 38 6.77 13.42 2.72
C LEU A 38 7.63 12.28 3.29
N VAL A 39 8.01 11.30 2.46
CA VAL A 39 8.94 10.24 2.89
C VAL A 39 10.29 10.83 3.28
N MET A 40 10.81 11.79 2.51
CA MET A 40 12.05 12.50 2.83
C MET A 40 11.95 13.32 4.12
N GLU A 41 10.83 14.01 4.33
CA GLU A 41 10.57 14.77 5.55
C GLU A 41 10.49 13.88 6.79
N ILE A 42 9.77 12.75 6.71
CA ILE A 42 9.71 11.76 7.80
C ILE A 42 11.10 11.15 8.08
N CYS A 43 11.88 10.87 7.04
CA CYS A 43 13.24 10.35 7.21
C CYS A 43 14.17 11.38 7.85
N GLY A 44 14.08 12.65 7.43
CA GLY A 44 14.78 13.77 8.04
C GLY A 44 14.39 13.98 9.51
N TYR A 45 13.09 13.92 9.81
CA TYR A 45 12.54 14.05 11.16
C TYR A 45 13.08 12.99 12.13
N PHE A 46 13.27 11.77 11.64
CA PHE A 46 13.82 10.67 12.43
C PHE A 46 15.34 10.49 12.24
N GLY A 47 16.04 11.33 11.47
CA GLY A 47 17.46 11.15 11.20
C GLY A 47 17.79 9.76 10.64
N LEU A 48 16.84 9.15 9.91
CA LEU A 48 17.01 7.82 9.32
C LEU A 48 18.00 7.92 8.16
N ILE A 49 18.95 7.00 8.13
CA ILE A 49 19.96 6.95 7.09
C ILE A 49 19.33 6.35 5.83
N TRP A 50 19.86 6.69 4.65
CA TRP A 50 19.29 6.38 3.33
C TRP A 50 18.84 4.92 3.13
N ASP A 51 19.50 3.94 3.74
CA ASP A 51 19.14 2.51 3.66
C ASP A 51 17.87 2.14 4.44
N GLU A 52 17.60 2.78 5.57
CA GLU A 52 16.38 2.57 6.38
C GLU A 52 15.16 3.18 5.70
N ALA A 53 15.35 4.32 5.02
CA ALA A 53 14.34 4.96 4.18
C ALA A 53 13.93 4.06 3.01
N GLU A 54 14.88 3.36 2.39
CA GLU A 54 14.61 2.45 1.27
C GLU A 54 13.92 1.14 1.73
N ALA A 55 14.23 0.64 2.93
CA ALA A 55 13.48 -0.44 3.56
C ALA A 55 12.04 -0.04 3.90
N LEU A 56 11.83 1.18 4.41
CA LEU A 56 10.50 1.73 4.70
C LEU A 56 9.69 1.95 3.42
N LYS A 57 10.32 2.44 2.34
CA LYS A 57 9.69 2.52 1.01
C LYS A 57 9.26 1.16 0.48
N ARG A 58 10.10 0.13 0.59
CA ARG A 58 9.74 -1.24 0.17
C ARG A 58 8.56 -1.80 0.96
N LEU A 59 8.51 -1.58 2.27
CA LEU A 59 7.37 -1.94 3.12
C LEU A 59 6.10 -1.14 2.75
N ALA A 60 6.24 0.15 2.44
CA ALA A 60 5.13 0.99 2.00
C ALA A 60 4.62 0.62 0.59
N ASP A 61 5.51 0.19 -0.31
CA ASP A 61 5.18 -0.27 -1.66
C ASP A 61 4.45 -1.62 -1.65
N LEU A 62 4.70 -2.48 -0.64
CA LEU A 62 3.90 -3.68 -0.39
C LEU A 62 2.52 -3.36 0.18
N SER A 63 2.36 -2.21 0.86
CA SER A 63 1.06 -1.73 1.34
C SER A 63 0.32 -0.95 0.25
N HIS A 64 -0.27 -1.66 -0.71
CA HIS A 64 -1.35 -1.12 -1.55
C HIS A 64 -2.69 -1.59 -0.99
N PRO A 65 -3.25 -0.92 0.03
CA PRO A 65 -4.46 -1.39 0.72
C PRO A 65 -5.71 -1.40 -0.16
N LYS A 66 -5.64 -0.79 -1.35
CA LYS A 66 -6.71 -0.79 -2.35
C LYS A 66 -6.09 -0.95 -3.74
N VAL A 67 -6.20 -2.16 -4.29
CA VAL A 67 -5.86 -2.46 -5.69
C VAL A 67 -7.15 -2.39 -6.51
N THR A 68 -7.11 -1.67 -7.63
CA THR A 68 -8.22 -1.62 -8.58
C THR A 68 -7.99 -2.67 -9.67
N LEU A 69 -8.96 -3.54 -9.90
CA LEU A 69 -8.96 -4.48 -11.04
C LEU A 69 -9.71 -3.82 -12.21
N ASP A 70 -8.99 -3.54 -13.31
CA ASP A 70 -9.61 -3.02 -14.54
C ASP A 70 -10.13 -4.20 -15.39
N THR A 71 -11.45 -4.32 -15.48
CA THR A 71 -12.12 -5.36 -16.27
C THR A 71 -12.69 -4.83 -17.60
N GLY A 72 -12.27 -3.63 -18.03
CA GLY A 72 -12.66 -3.05 -19.31
C GLY A 72 -12.29 -3.95 -20.48
N GLY A 73 -13.29 -4.31 -21.30
CA GLY A 73 -13.10 -5.20 -22.46
C GLY A 73 -12.92 -6.69 -22.12
N MET A 74 -13.06 -7.08 -20.85
CA MET A 74 -13.10 -8.49 -20.46
C MET A 74 -14.48 -9.11 -20.69
N THR A 75 -14.57 -10.44 -20.61
CA THR A 75 -15.86 -11.14 -20.67
C THR A 75 -16.73 -10.82 -19.45
N PRO A 76 -18.07 -10.90 -19.56
CA PRO A 76 -18.96 -10.70 -18.41
C PRO A 76 -18.63 -11.60 -17.22
N GLN A 77 -18.20 -12.84 -17.49
CA GLN A 77 -17.80 -13.80 -16.46
C GLN A 77 -16.55 -13.34 -15.69
N ALA A 78 -15.55 -12.80 -16.39
CA ALA A 78 -14.33 -12.30 -15.74
C ALA A 78 -14.62 -11.05 -14.89
N THR A 79 -15.46 -10.15 -15.37
CA THR A 79 -15.93 -8.99 -14.60
C THR A 79 -16.69 -9.42 -13.34
N ALA A 80 -17.60 -10.39 -13.46
CA ALA A 80 -18.34 -10.91 -12.31
C ALA A 80 -17.43 -11.59 -11.28
N PHE A 81 -16.40 -12.30 -11.73
CA PHE A 81 -15.39 -12.89 -10.86
C PHE A 81 -14.61 -11.82 -10.08
N ALA A 82 -14.10 -10.80 -10.76
CA ALA A 82 -13.36 -9.71 -10.13
C ALA A 82 -14.18 -8.99 -9.06
N ASN A 83 -15.47 -8.71 -9.35
CA ASN A 83 -16.38 -8.09 -8.39
C ASN A 83 -16.61 -8.97 -7.16
N ARG A 84 -16.89 -10.26 -7.36
CA ARG A 84 -17.08 -11.21 -6.26
C ARG A 84 -15.83 -11.34 -5.39
N LEU A 85 -14.65 -11.39 -6.01
CA LEU A 85 -13.39 -11.40 -5.28
C LEU A 85 -13.24 -10.13 -4.44
N ALA A 86 -13.53 -8.95 -5.01
CA ALA A 86 -13.46 -7.69 -4.28
C ALA A 86 -14.41 -7.62 -3.07
N GLU A 87 -15.61 -8.20 -3.18
CA GLU A 87 -16.59 -8.29 -2.09
C GLU A 87 -16.14 -9.24 -0.97
N THR A 88 -15.52 -10.37 -1.33
CA THR A 88 -15.25 -11.48 -0.39
C THR A 88 -13.80 -11.55 0.10
N LEU A 89 -12.89 -10.75 -0.46
CA LEU A 89 -11.44 -10.80 -0.18
C LEU A 89 -11.11 -10.74 1.32
N ARG A 90 -11.88 -9.97 2.09
CA ARG A 90 -11.67 -9.78 3.53
C ARG A 90 -12.04 -11.00 4.36
N ASP A 91 -12.88 -11.88 3.81
CA ASP A 91 -13.41 -13.04 4.49
C ASP A 91 -12.69 -14.33 4.09
N LEU A 92 -11.71 -14.24 3.17
CA LEU A 92 -10.88 -15.39 2.79
C LEU A 92 -9.92 -15.76 3.92
N ASP A 93 -9.89 -17.05 4.26
CA ASP A 93 -8.90 -17.60 5.17
C ASP A 93 -7.53 -17.82 4.48
N ALA A 94 -6.54 -18.22 5.26
CA ALA A 94 -5.18 -18.42 4.79
C ALA A 94 -5.08 -19.50 3.70
N ASP A 95 -5.88 -20.57 3.80
CA ASP A 95 -5.85 -21.69 2.87
C ASP A 95 -6.46 -21.29 1.51
N ALA A 96 -7.56 -20.54 1.52
CA ALA A 96 -8.18 -20.00 0.32
C ALA A 96 -7.26 -19.00 -0.40
N ILE A 97 -6.56 -18.14 0.36
CA ILE A 97 -5.56 -17.22 -0.19
C ILE A 97 -4.42 -18.00 -0.85
N ALA A 98 -3.88 -19.03 -0.19
CA ALA A 98 -2.80 -19.85 -0.74
C ALA A 98 -3.21 -20.55 -2.04
N ALA A 99 -4.43 -21.11 -2.10
CA ALA A 99 -4.94 -21.75 -3.31
C ALA A 99 -5.11 -20.77 -4.48
N LEU A 100 -5.56 -19.54 -4.21
CA LEU A 100 -5.65 -18.49 -5.23
C LEU A 100 -4.27 -18.04 -5.72
N ASP A 101 -3.31 -17.88 -4.82
CA ASP A 101 -1.93 -17.51 -5.18
C ASP A 101 -1.28 -18.57 -6.07
N ASP A 102 -1.43 -19.85 -5.72
CA ASP A 102 -0.95 -20.98 -6.52
C ASP A 102 -1.52 -20.98 -7.94
N LEU A 103 -2.78 -20.56 -8.11
CA LEU A 103 -3.40 -20.42 -9.42
C LEU A 103 -2.80 -19.24 -10.21
N LEU A 104 -2.54 -18.10 -9.56
CA LEU A 104 -1.96 -16.92 -10.20
C LEU A 104 -0.50 -17.14 -10.63
N VAL A 105 0.29 -17.85 -9.83
CA VAL A 105 1.69 -18.20 -10.17
C VAL A 105 1.76 -18.97 -11.50
N ARG A 106 0.79 -19.84 -11.77
CA ARG A 106 0.71 -20.62 -13.03
C ARG A 106 0.41 -19.77 -14.26
N VAL A 107 -0.19 -18.59 -14.08
CA VAL A 107 -0.68 -17.71 -15.16
C VAL A 107 0.32 -16.60 -15.52
N ARG A 108 1.43 -16.47 -14.76
CA ARG A 108 2.54 -15.49 -14.87
C ARG A 108 2.24 -14.29 -15.82
N PRO A 109 1.82 -13.12 -15.29
CA PRO A 109 1.47 -12.00 -16.15
C PRO A 109 2.68 -11.52 -16.97
N PRO A 110 2.50 -11.06 -18.23
CA PRO A 110 3.55 -10.33 -18.92
C PRO A 110 3.94 -9.11 -18.09
N LYS A 111 5.25 -8.80 -18.08
CA LYS A 111 5.84 -7.67 -17.34
C LYS A 111 4.93 -6.43 -17.45
N PRO A 112 4.63 -5.74 -16.34
CA PRO A 112 3.75 -4.57 -16.38
C PRO A 112 4.34 -3.53 -17.34
N HIS A 113 3.59 -3.20 -18.38
CA HIS A 113 3.85 -2.00 -19.17
C HIS A 113 3.51 -0.81 -18.27
N HIS A 114 4.53 -0.15 -17.71
CA HIS A 114 4.35 1.19 -17.17
C HIS A 114 3.83 2.08 -18.28
N ARG A 115 2.51 2.34 -18.29
CA ARG A 115 1.93 3.41 -19.08
C ARG A 115 2.53 4.72 -18.57
N ARG A 116 3.56 5.20 -19.26
CA ARG A 116 3.99 6.59 -19.16
C ARG A 116 2.91 7.49 -19.75
N GLY A 117 2.55 8.54 -19.02
CA GLY A 117 1.82 9.70 -19.51
C GLY A 117 0.43 9.84 -18.87
N ARG A 118 -0.03 11.05 -18.53
CA ARG A 118 0.37 12.39 -18.97
C ARG A 118 0.31 13.38 -17.82
#